data_AF-A0A0Q8FCU6-F1
#
_entry.id   AF-A0A0Q8FCU6-F1
#
_cell.length_a   1.000
_cell.length_b   1.000
_cell.length_c   1.000
_cell.angle_alpha   90.00
_cell.angle_beta   90.00
_cell.angle_gamma   90.00
#
_symmetry.space_group_name_H-M   'P 1'
#
loop_
_entity.id
_entity.type
_entity.pdbx_description
1 polymer ?
#
loop_
_entity_poly.entity_id
_entity_poly.type
_entity_poly.pdbx_seq_one_letter_code
_entity_poly.pdbx_strand_id
1 'polypeptide(L)'
;MADLIPDYFTAGWRDQPLACPCGWQGDSRAMAMELHDAVTDYACPQCGNLLLIVSHPTLEQVRAAAAAGNAEAASQLAIIEEAQARFPRHGD
;
A
#
# COMPACT_ATOMS: atom_id res chain seq x y z
N MET A 1 2.96 13.49 12.86
CA MET A 1 2.50 13.39 11.46
C MET A 1 2.65 11.93 11.07
N ALA A 2 1.61 11.32 10.53
CA ALA A 2 1.70 9.94 10.02
C ALA A 2 2.59 9.93 8.77
N ASP A 3 3.34 8.86 8.58
CA ASP A 3 4.14 8.67 7.37
C ASP A 3 3.22 8.22 6.24
N LEU A 4 3.31 8.87 5.08
CA LEU A 4 2.53 8.51 3.90
C LEU A 4 3.45 7.76 2.94
N ILE A 5 3.09 6.52 2.65
CA ILE A 5 3.74 5.69 1.64
C ILE A 5 2.90 5.78 0.37
N PRO A 6 3.27 6.63 -0.60
CA PRO A 6 2.56 6.73 -1.87
C PRO A 6 2.74 5.47 -2.73
N ASP A 7 3.84 4.73 -2.54
CA ASP A 7 4.19 3.55 -3.33
C ASP A 7 4.13 2.28 -2.48
N TYR A 8 3.08 1.48 -2.69
CA TYR A 8 2.86 0.22 -2.00
C TYR A 8 4.02 -0.79 -2.16
N PHE A 9 4.78 -0.71 -3.25
CA PHE A 9 5.92 -1.59 -3.55
C PHE A 9 7.21 -1.18 -2.86
N THR A 10 7.20 -0.10 -2.07
CA THR A 10 8.38 0.32 -1.31
C THR A 10 8.85 -0.84 -0.42
N ALA A 11 10.10 -1.27 -0.61
CA ALA A 11 10.61 -2.41 0.12
C ALA A 11 10.73 -2.10 1.62
N GLY A 12 10.22 -2.98 2.46
CA GLY A 12 10.47 -2.96 3.90
C GLY A 12 9.56 -2.08 4.75
N TRP A 13 8.63 -1.29 4.19
CA TRP A 13 7.70 -0.48 5.03
C TRP A 13 6.79 -1.37 5.91
N ARG A 14 6.38 -2.53 5.40
CA ARG A 14 5.52 -3.48 6.14
C ARG A 14 6.18 -4.07 7.37
N ASP A 15 7.48 -4.34 7.26
CA ASP A 15 8.32 -4.97 8.30
C ASP A 15 9.08 -3.92 9.10
N GLN A 16 8.90 -2.63 8.80
CA GLN A 16 9.58 -1.57 9.51
C GLN A 16 8.96 -1.42 10.92
N PRO A 17 9.77 -1.49 11.98
CA PRO A 17 9.28 -1.24 13.33
C PRO A 17 8.96 0.25 13.48
N LEU A 18 7.72 0.54 13.84
CA LEU A 18 7.20 1.88 14.01
C LEU A 18 6.96 2.15 15.50
N ALA A 19 7.41 3.32 15.95
CA ALA A 19 7.26 3.76 17.32
C ALA A 19 6.13 4.78 17.44
N CYS A 20 5.18 4.50 18.32
CA CYS A 20 4.09 5.41 18.65
C CYS A 20 4.50 6.30 19.85
N PRO A 21 4.13 7.60 19.88
CA PRO A 21 4.40 8.47 21.02
C PRO A 21 3.73 8.05 22.34
N CYS A 22 2.79 7.09 22.31
CA CYS A 22 2.21 6.51 23.52
C CYS A 22 3.14 5.49 24.21
N GLY A 23 4.27 5.13 23.58
CA GLY A 23 5.21 4.12 24.07
C GLY A 23 5.07 2.75 23.41
N TRP A 24 4.07 2.55 22.54
CA TRP A 24 3.93 1.33 21.76
C TRP A 24 4.98 1.26 20.64
N GLN A 25 5.56 0.08 20.42
CA GLN A 25 6.50 -0.20 19.34
C GLN A 25 6.15 -1.55 18.72
N GLY A 26 6.09 -1.59 17.39
CA GLY A 26 5.81 -2.81 16.65
C GLY A 26 5.70 -2.56 15.16
N ASP A 27 5.50 -3.63 14.41
CA ASP A 27 5.44 -3.60 12.96
C ASP A 27 4.00 -3.32 12.48
N SER A 28 3.85 -3.02 11.19
CA SER A 28 2.56 -2.76 10.54
C SER A 28 1.50 -3.85 10.81
N ARG A 29 1.93 -5.10 11.04
CA ARG A 29 1.06 -6.25 11.34
C ARG A 29 0.46 -6.23 12.75
N ALA A 30 1.15 -5.61 13.69
CA ALA A 30 0.66 -5.48 15.06
C ALA A 30 -0.24 -4.24 15.23
N MET A 31 -0.39 -3.43 14.17
CA MET A 31 -1.23 -2.25 14.15
C MET A 31 -2.69 -2.56 13.81
N ALA A 32 -3.57 -1.63 14.19
CA ALA A 32 -4.95 -1.62 13.71
C ALA A 32 -4.93 -1.15 12.25
N MET A 33 -5.20 -2.07 11.32
CA MET A 33 -5.31 -1.80 9.90
C MET A 33 -6.74 -1.46 9.54
N GLU A 34 -6.95 -0.29 8.95
CA GLU A 34 -8.22 0.18 8.42
C GLU A 34 -8.12 0.33 6.90
N LEU A 35 -9.00 -0.37 6.18
CA LEU A 35 -8.99 -0.39 4.73
C LEU A 35 -9.92 0.70 4.19
N HIS A 36 -9.38 1.67 3.47
CA HIS A 36 -10.16 2.68 2.75
C HIS A 36 -10.19 2.38 1.26
N ASP A 37 -10.92 3.22 0.52
CA ASP A 37 -11.14 3.05 -0.93
C ASP A 37 -9.84 3.17 -1.75
N ALA A 38 -8.98 4.13 -1.39
CA ALA A 38 -7.74 4.42 -2.12
C ALA A 38 -6.46 4.28 -1.29
N VAL A 39 -6.61 4.12 0.04
CA VAL A 39 -5.49 4.04 0.99
C VAL A 39 -5.80 3.00 2.05
N THR A 40 -4.77 2.55 2.75
CA THR A 40 -4.90 1.71 3.94
C THR A 40 -4.21 2.43 5.08
N ASP A 41 -4.97 2.69 6.13
CA ASP A 41 -4.52 3.39 7.33
C ASP A 41 -4.08 2.38 8.38
N TYR A 42 -2.94 2.65 9.01
CA TYR A 42 -2.38 1.86 10.10
C TYR A 42 -2.30 2.74 11.34
N ALA A 43 -3.16 2.42 12.30
CA ALA A 43 -3.26 3.12 13.57
C ALA A 43 -2.70 2.28 14.72
N CYS A 44 -2.18 2.95 15.74
CA CYS A 44 -1.75 2.29 16.96
C CYS A 44 -2.95 1.62 17.65
N PRO A 45 -2.90 0.32 17.98
CA PRO A 45 -4.00 -0.38 18.63
C PRO A 45 -4.22 0.08 20.08
N GLN A 46 -3.23 0.78 20.66
CA GLN A 46 -3.23 1.16 22.07
C GLN A 46 -3.84 2.55 22.31
N CYS A 47 -3.67 3.49 21.38
CA CYS A 47 -4.16 4.87 21.50
C CYS A 47 -4.97 5.36 20.29
N GLY A 48 -5.07 4.58 19.21
CA GLY A 48 -5.76 4.96 17.98
C GLY A 48 -5.05 6.01 17.14
N ASN A 49 -3.81 6.37 17.49
CA ASN A 49 -3.08 7.38 16.72
C ASN A 49 -2.65 6.82 15.36
N LEU A 50 -2.92 7.57 14.29
CA LEU A 50 -2.51 7.21 12.95
C LEU A 50 -0.99 7.31 12.82
N LEU A 51 -0.35 6.21 12.44
CA LEU A 51 1.12 6.10 12.33
C LEU A 51 1.57 6.05 10.89
N LEU A 52 0.85 5.31 10.05
CA LEU A 52 1.24 5.07 8.67
C LEU A 52 0.00 5.03 7.79
N ILE A 53 0.11 5.62 6.62
CA ILE A 53 -0.92 5.61 5.57
C ILE A 53 -0.26 5.04 4.33
N VAL A 54 -0.86 4.03 3.72
CA VAL A 54 -0.32 3.42 2.50
C VAL A 54 -1.31 3.56 1.37
N SER A 55 -0.92 4.29 0.33
CA SER A 55 -1.75 4.45 -0.86
C SER A 55 -1.76 3.18 -1.71
N HIS A 56 -2.93 2.84 -2.24
CA HIS A 56 -3.05 1.74 -3.20
C HIS A 56 -2.30 2.10 -4.49
N PRO A 57 -1.56 1.16 -5.09
CA PRO A 57 -0.73 1.46 -6.24
C PRO A 57 -1.60 1.75 -7.47
N THR A 58 -1.29 2.81 -8.20
CA THR A 58 -1.91 3.10 -9.49
C THR A 58 -1.24 2.29 -10.60
N LEU A 59 -1.90 2.14 -11.75
CA LEU A 59 -1.35 1.43 -12.92
C LEU A 59 0.06 1.93 -13.28
N GLU A 60 0.28 3.24 -13.23
CA GLU A 60 1.59 3.85 -13.51
C GLU A 60 2.65 3.42 -12.51
N GLN A 61 2.33 3.37 -11.21
CA GLN A 61 3.24 2.87 -10.18
C GLN A 61 3.54 1.38 -10.35
N VAL A 62 2.52 0.57 -10.64
CA VAL A 62 2.71 -0.86 -10.94
C VAL A 62 3.66 -1.04 -12.14
N ARG A 63 3.47 -0.26 -13.22
CA ARG A 63 4.34 -0.31 -14.40
C ARG A 63 5.77 0.15 -14.08
N ALA A 64 5.93 1.21 -13.30
CA ALA A 64 7.24 1.70 -12.87
C ALA A 64 7.95 0.68 -11.97
N ALA A 65 7.26 0.08 -11.01
CA ALA A 65 7.79 -0.95 -10.12
C ALA A 65 8.13 -2.24 -10.89
N ALA A 66 7.32 -2.64 -11.86
CA ALA A 66 7.61 -3.75 -12.77
C ALA A 66 8.87 -3.47 -13.61
N ALA A 67 9.00 -2.26 -14.16
CA ALA A 67 10.20 -1.83 -14.88
C ALA A 67 11.45 -1.77 -13.98
N ALA A 68 11.27 -1.47 -12.69
CA ALA A 68 12.32 -1.51 -11.68
C ALA A 68 12.71 -2.94 -11.24
N GLY A 69 12.04 -3.98 -11.75
CA GLY A 69 12.36 -5.38 -11.46
C GLY A 69 11.56 -6.01 -10.32
N ASN A 70 10.46 -5.39 -9.87
CA ASN A 70 9.58 -5.99 -8.88
C ASN A 70 8.71 -7.09 -9.52
N ALA A 71 8.93 -8.34 -9.11
CA ALA A 71 8.21 -9.49 -9.63
C ALA A 71 6.70 -9.46 -9.31
N GLU A 72 6.32 -8.97 -8.12
CA GLU A 72 4.92 -8.75 -7.75
C GLU A 72 4.26 -7.72 -8.66
N ALA A 73 4.90 -6.57 -8.87
CA ALA A 73 4.38 -5.52 -9.73
C ALA A 73 4.24 -6.00 -11.18
N ALA A 74 5.21 -6.77 -11.70
CA ALA A 74 5.13 -7.34 -13.04
C ALA A 74 3.96 -8.32 -13.18
N SER A 75 3.73 -9.17 -12.18
CA SER A 75 2.59 -10.10 -12.16
C SER A 75 1.26 -9.34 -12.08
N GLN A 76 1.20 -8.31 -11.25
CA GLN A 76 0.01 -7.48 -11.09
C GLN A 76 -0.29 -6.67 -12.36
N LEU A 77 0.74 -6.14 -13.03
CA LEU A 77 0.61 -5.45 -14.31
C LEU A 77 -0.04 -6.36 -15.35
N ALA A 78 0.44 -7.60 -15.49
CA ALA A 78 -0.10 -8.56 -16.44
C ALA A 78 -1.60 -8.84 -16.20
N ILE A 79 -2.01 -8.98 -14.94
CA ILE A 79 -3.43 -9.17 -14.56
C ILE A 79 -4.27 -7.94 -14.92
N ILE A 80 -3.75 -6.73 -14.63
CA ILE A 80 -4.47 -5.49 -14.91
C ILE A 80 -4.58 -5.27 -16.43
N GLU A 81 -3.52 -5.51 -17.19
CA GLU A 81 -3.52 -5.41 -18.65
C GLU A 81 -4.48 -6.43 -19.28
N GLU A 82 -4.53 -7.66 -18.77
CA GLU A 82 -5.50 -8.66 -19.20
C GLU A 82 -6.94 -8.26 -18.86
N ALA A 83 -7.17 -7.74 -17.65
CA ALA A 83 -8.48 -7.25 -17.24
C ALA A 83 -8.94 -6.06 -18.09
N GLN A 84 -8.04 -5.13 -18.43
CA GLN A 84 -8.33 -4.01 -19.33
C GLN A 84 -8.62 -4.48 -20.77
N ALA A 85 -7.90 -5.48 -21.26
CA ALA A 85 -8.14 -6.06 -22.57
C ALA A 85 -9.48 -6.81 -22.63
N ARG A 86 -9.88 -7.46 -21.53
CA ARG A 86 -11.11 -8.23 -21.40
C ARG A 86 -12.34 -7.36 -21.12
N PHE A 87 -12.16 -6.28 -20.39
CA PHE A 87 -13.18 -5.28 -20.09
C PHE A 87 -12.69 -3.93 -20.61
N PRO A 88 -12.63 -3.72 -21.94
CA PRO A 88 -12.47 -2.38 -22.45
C PRO A 88 -13.63 -1.59 -21.86
N ARG A 89 -13.34 -0.48 -21.15
CA ARG A 89 -14.39 0.40 -20.62
C ARG A 89 -15.25 0.82 -21.81
N HIS A 90 -16.36 0.12 -22.02
CA HIS A 90 -17.39 0.53 -22.95
C HIS A 90 -17.97 1.77 -22.29
N GLY A 91 -17.54 2.93 -22.79
CA GLY A 91 -18.24 4.17 -22.50
C GLY A 91 -19.69 4.00 -22.92
N ASP A 92 -20.58 4.29 -21.99
CA ASP A 92 -21.95 4.72 -22.29
C ASP A 92 -21.91 6.07 -23.04
#